data_AF-A0A326QAA4-F1
#
_entry.id   AF-A0A326QAA4-F1
#
_cell.length_a   1.000
_cell.length_b   1.000
_cell.length_c   1.000
_cell.angle_alpha   90.00
_cell.angle_beta   90.00
_cell.angle_gamma   90.00
#
_symmetry.space_group_name_H-M   'P 1'
#
loop_
_entity.id
_entity.type
_entity.pdbx_description
1 polymer ?
#
loop_
_entity_poly.entity_id
_entity_poly.type
_entity_poly.pdbx_seq_one_letter_code
_entity_poly.pdbx_strand_id
1 'polypeptide(L)'
;MERDNLLQQLLLRGLGTSSMVAERLRSVTQSWVTSGRLDPGQATALVDDVLRALRGDNPELEKQAGRAVERNVESFLQDLGLARQREVDELRGRIDRLEQALRARRETEDSSD
;
A
#
# COMPACT_ATOMS: atom_id res chain seq x y z
N MET A 1 2.86 -10.87 7.95
CA MET A 1 3.19 -10.53 6.54
C MET A 1 2.71 -11.66 5.62
N GLU A 2 1.39 -11.88 5.50
CA GLU A 2 0.86 -13.05 4.75
C GLU A 2 -0.29 -12.73 3.79
N ARG A 3 -0.79 -11.48 3.75
CA ARG A 3 -1.92 -11.10 2.89
C ARG A 3 -1.51 -10.53 1.53
N ASP A 4 -0.32 -9.92 1.45
CA ASP A 4 0.24 -9.38 0.20
C ASP A 4 0.67 -10.46 -0.80
N ASN A 5 0.68 -11.71 -0.35
CA ASN A 5 1.21 -12.83 -1.12
C ASN A 5 0.13 -13.63 -1.84
N LEU A 6 -1.15 -13.51 -1.46
CA LEU A 6 -2.20 -14.37 -2.03
C LEU A 6 -2.57 -13.95 -3.46
N LEU A 7 -2.72 -12.64 -3.69
CA LEU A 7 -3.02 -12.10 -5.02
C LEU A 7 -1.86 -12.33 -5.99
N GLN A 8 -0.62 -12.13 -5.52
CA GLN A 8 0.61 -12.36 -6.29
C GLN A 8 0.82 -13.85 -6.61
N GLN A 9 0.52 -14.75 -5.67
CA GLN A 9 0.60 -16.20 -5.89
C GLN A 9 -0.47 -16.70 -6.87
N LEU A 10 -1.69 -16.15 -6.83
CA LEU A 10 -2.75 -16.48 -7.78
C LEU A 10 -2.40 -16.03 -9.20
N LEU A 11 -1.72 -14.89 -9.33
CA LEU A 11 -1.23 -14.35 -10.60
C LEU A 11 -0.10 -15.20 -11.21
N LEU A 12 0.90 -15.56 -10.41
CA LEU A 12 2.07 -16.33 -10.86
C LEU A 12 1.74 -17.79 -11.18
N ARG A 13 0.68 -18.34 -10.61
CA ARG A 13 0.32 -19.76 -10.77
C ARG A 13 -0.29 -20.08 -12.14
N GLY A 14 -0.75 -19.09 -12.91
CA GLY A 14 -1.23 -19.30 -14.29
C GLY A 14 -2.38 -20.31 -14.46
N LEU A 15 -3.04 -20.70 -13.38
CA LEU A 15 -4.17 -21.64 -13.40
C LEU A 15 -5.47 -20.85 -13.57
N GLY A 16 -5.79 -20.51 -14.82
CA GLY A 16 -7.17 -20.47 -15.35
C GLY A 16 -8.27 -19.62 -14.66
N THR A 17 -7.99 -18.55 -13.91
CA THR A 17 -9.06 -17.82 -13.17
C THR A 17 -9.01 -16.29 -13.27
N SER A 18 -8.84 -15.73 -14.48
CA SER A 18 -9.08 -14.30 -14.72
C SER A 18 -10.45 -13.83 -14.20
N SER A 19 -11.46 -14.71 -14.17
CA SER A 19 -12.77 -14.39 -13.59
C SER A 19 -12.77 -14.32 -12.06
N MET A 20 -12.06 -15.19 -11.34
CA MET A 20 -12.05 -15.16 -9.87
C MET A 20 -11.22 -13.98 -9.33
N VAL A 21 -10.15 -13.60 -10.02
CA VAL A 21 -9.37 -12.39 -9.70
C VAL A 21 -10.22 -11.15 -9.95
N ALA A 22 -10.94 -11.08 -11.08
CA ALA A 22 -11.87 -9.98 -11.37
C ALA A 22 -12.97 -9.87 -10.32
N GLU A 23 -13.57 -10.99 -9.92
CA GLU A 23 -14.65 -11.01 -8.93
C GLU A 23 -14.15 -10.55 -7.55
N ARG A 24 -12.98 -11.04 -7.13
CA ARG A 24 -12.40 -10.64 -5.84
C ARG A 24 -12.00 -9.17 -5.83
N LEU A 25 -11.46 -8.67 -6.94
CA LEU A 25 -11.10 -7.27 -7.09
C LEU A 25 -12.36 -6.39 -6.99
N ARG A 26 -13.43 -6.70 -7.74
CA ARG A 26 -14.72 -6.00 -7.66
C ARG A 26 -15.28 -5.99 -6.24
N SER A 27 -15.24 -7.12 -5.54
CA SER A 27 -15.74 -7.26 -4.16
C SER A 27 -15.00 -6.34 -3.17
N VAL A 28 -13.66 -6.30 -3.24
CA VAL A 28 -12.85 -5.45 -2.35
C VAL A 28 -13.10 -3.97 -2.65
N THR A 29 -13.10 -3.59 -3.93
CA THR A 29 -13.33 -2.20 -4.34
C THR A 29 -14.74 -1.73 -3.93
N GLN A 30 -15.75 -2.60 -4.05
CA GLN A 30 -17.11 -2.31 -3.59
C GLN A 30 -17.20 -2.12 -2.07
N SER A 31 -16.42 -2.88 -1.29
CA SER A 31 -16.33 -2.69 0.16
C SER A 31 -15.74 -1.32 0.52
N TRP A 32 -14.78 -0.83 -0.27
CA TRP A 32 -14.22 0.52 -0.10
C TRP A 32 -15.21 1.61 -0.48
N VAL A 33 -16.00 1.42 -1.54
CA VAL A 33 -17.10 2.34 -1.87
C VAL A 33 -18.14 2.40 -0.75
N THR A 34 -18.57 1.24 -0.25
CA THR A 34 -19.59 1.12 0.80
C THR A 34 -19.12 1.73 2.13
N SER A 35 -17.82 1.66 2.42
CA SER A 35 -17.23 2.27 3.62
C SER A 35 -16.88 3.75 3.46
N GLY A 36 -17.23 4.37 2.33
CA GLY A 36 -16.94 5.78 2.03
C GLY A 36 -15.45 6.07 1.78
N ARG A 37 -14.66 5.02 1.58
CA ARG A 37 -13.20 5.09 1.37
C ARG A 37 -12.81 5.35 -0.07
N LEU A 38 -13.71 5.10 -1.03
CA LEU A 38 -13.46 5.27 -2.46
C LEU A 38 -14.73 5.72 -3.19
N ASP A 39 -14.60 6.61 -4.16
CA ASP A 39 -15.73 7.01 -5.01
C ASP A 39 -16.10 5.90 -6.03
N PRO A 40 -17.39 5.68 -6.34
CA PRO A 40 -17.83 4.66 -7.30
C PRO A 40 -17.19 4.73 -8.70
N GLY A 41 -16.91 5.95 -9.19
CA GLY A 41 -16.26 6.15 -10.49
C GLY A 41 -14.79 5.72 -10.47
N GLN A 42 -14.07 6.07 -9.40
CA GLN A 42 -12.67 5.68 -9.20
C GLN A 42 -12.52 4.17 -8.99
N ALA A 43 -13.48 3.56 -8.30
CA ALA A 43 -13.55 2.12 -8.11
C ALA A 43 -13.59 1.35 -9.44
N THR A 44 -14.40 1.81 -10.39
CA THR A 44 -14.56 1.16 -11.69
C THR A 44 -13.29 1.28 -12.52
N ALA A 45 -12.68 2.47 -12.56
CA ALA A 45 -11.42 2.70 -13.28
C ALA A 45 -10.27 1.82 -12.76
N LEU A 46 -10.13 1.70 -11.43
CA LEU A 46 -9.11 0.85 -10.81
C LEU A 46 -9.27 -0.63 -11.17
N VAL A 47 -10.51 -1.14 -11.17
CA VAL A 47 -10.81 -2.53 -11.55
C VAL A 47 -10.41 -2.78 -13.02
N ASP A 48 -10.77 -1.87 -13.91
CA ASP A 48 -10.52 -2.01 -15.34
C ASP A 48 -9.02 -1.93 -15.67
N ASP A 49 -8.28 -1.02 -15.04
CA ASP A 49 -6.84 -0.86 -15.24
C ASP A 49 -6.05 -2.09 -14.80
N VAL A 50 -6.39 -2.66 -13.63
CA VAL A 50 -5.75 -3.89 -13.13
C VAL A 50 -6.09 -5.05 -14.07
N LEU A 51 -7.34 -5.25 -14.44
CA LEU A 51 -7.73 -6.32 -15.35
C LEU A 51 -7.06 -6.21 -16.73
N ARG A 52 -6.85 -4.98 -17.21
CA ARG A 52 -6.11 -4.72 -18.45
C ARG A 52 -4.63 -5.06 -18.33
N ALA A 53 -4.00 -4.72 -17.21
CA ALA A 53 -2.62 -5.09 -16.92
C ALA A 53 -2.43 -6.62 -16.89
N LEU A 54 -3.39 -7.33 -16.29
CA LEU A 54 -3.37 -8.79 -16.18
C LEU A 54 -3.57 -9.54 -17.49
N ARG A 55 -4.13 -8.89 -18.52
CA ARG A 55 -4.29 -9.49 -19.85
C ARG A 55 -2.96 -9.60 -20.61
N GLY A 56 -1.92 -8.87 -20.20
CA GLY A 56 -0.58 -9.05 -20.74
C GLY A 56 -0.41 -8.67 -22.22
N ASP A 57 -1.34 -7.90 -22.80
CA ASP A 57 -1.37 -7.64 -24.25
C ASP A 57 -0.19 -6.80 -24.77
N ASN A 58 0.64 -6.21 -23.88
CA ASN A 58 1.83 -5.45 -24.29
C ASN A 58 2.85 -5.28 -23.13
N PRO A 59 4.11 -5.74 -23.27
CA PRO A 59 5.12 -5.66 -22.21
C PRO A 59 5.52 -4.23 -21.80
N GLU A 60 5.34 -3.25 -22.68
CA GLU A 60 5.51 -1.83 -22.31
C GLU A 60 4.28 -1.29 -21.54
N LEU A 61 3.07 -1.80 -21.83
CA LEU A 61 1.89 -1.51 -21.02
C LEU A 61 1.98 -2.17 -19.64
N GLU A 62 2.62 -3.33 -19.50
CA GLU A 62 2.81 -3.98 -18.20
C GLU A 62 3.70 -3.13 -17.28
N LYS A 63 4.83 -2.62 -17.77
CA LYS A 63 5.69 -1.69 -17.02
C LYS A 63 5.01 -0.35 -16.72
N GLN A 64 4.17 0.13 -17.64
CA GLN A 64 3.47 1.40 -17.47
C GLN A 64 2.29 1.26 -16.50
N ALA A 65 1.56 0.14 -16.57
CA ALA A 65 0.48 -0.23 -15.68
C ALA A 65 1.00 -0.54 -14.27
N GLY A 66 2.10 -1.29 -14.12
CA GLY A 66 2.73 -1.52 -12.83
C GLY A 66 3.07 -0.20 -12.12
N ARG A 67 3.70 0.74 -12.84
CA ARG A 67 3.99 2.07 -12.31
C ARG A 67 2.74 2.93 -12.05
N ALA A 68 1.68 2.76 -12.83
CA ALA A 68 0.41 3.48 -12.60
C ALA A 68 -0.32 2.93 -11.37
N VAL A 69 -0.35 1.61 -11.22
CA VAL A 69 -0.92 0.92 -10.05
C VAL A 69 -0.16 1.30 -8.79
N GLU A 70 1.18 1.29 -8.80
CA GLU A 70 2.00 1.73 -7.66
C GLU A 70 1.66 3.16 -7.22
N ARG A 71 1.57 4.10 -8.17
CA ARG A 71 1.21 5.50 -7.86
C ARG A 71 -0.23 5.63 -7.36
N ASN A 72 -1.17 4.90 -7.95
CA ASN A 72 -2.57 4.95 -7.56
C ASN A 72 -2.77 4.36 -6.15
N VAL A 73 -2.08 3.26 -5.84
CA VAL A 73 -2.08 2.65 -4.50
C VAL A 73 -1.44 3.60 -3.49
N GLU A 74 -0.31 4.23 -3.82
CA GLU A 74 0.35 5.19 -2.93
C GLU A 74 -0.56 6.40 -2.62
N SER A 75 -1.18 6.99 -3.64
CA SER A 75 -2.16 8.07 -3.47
C SER A 75 -3.34 7.64 -2.62
N PHE A 76 -3.88 6.45 -2.88
CA PHE A 76 -5.04 5.94 -2.15
C PHE A 76 -4.72 5.68 -0.66
N LEU A 77 -3.55 5.13 -0.35
CA LEU A 77 -3.12 4.95 1.05
C LEU A 77 -2.98 6.29 1.78
N GLN A 78 -2.53 7.32 1.07
CA GLN A 78 -2.43 8.68 1.59
C GLN A 78 -3.81 9.29 1.86
N ASP A 79 -4.75 9.11 0.94
CA ASP A 79 -6.15 9.57 1.07
C ASP A 79 -6.89 8.86 2.21
N LEU A 80 -6.53 7.60 2.51
CA LEU A 80 -7.01 6.86 3.67
C LEU A 80 -6.39 7.30 5.01
N GLY A 81 -5.44 8.24 4.99
CA GLY A 81 -4.73 8.72 6.16
C GLY A 81 -3.81 7.66 6.79
N LEU A 82 -3.41 6.63 6.03
CA LEU A 82 -2.48 5.61 6.51
C LEU A 82 -1.05 6.15 6.41
N ALA A 83 -0.34 6.16 7.55
CA ALA A 83 1.04 6.62 7.60
C ALA A 83 1.94 5.73 6.73
N ARG A 84 2.81 6.35 5.92
CA ARG A 84 3.77 5.63 5.09
C ARG A 84 4.86 5.02 5.96
N GLN A 85 5.43 3.90 5.52
CA GLN A 85 6.53 3.24 6.21
C GLN A 85 7.71 4.21 6.46
N ARG A 86 8.04 5.05 5.47
CA ARG A 86 9.06 6.09 5.61
C ARG A 86 8.76 7.09 6.73
N GLU A 87 7.49 7.51 6.87
CA GLU A 87 7.08 8.45 7.91
C GLU A 87 7.15 7.81 9.29
N VAL A 88 6.78 6.53 9.38
CA VAL A 88 6.94 5.72 10.60
C VAL A 88 8.41 5.59 10.98
N ASP A 89 9.29 5.33 10.02
CA ASP A 89 10.72 5.17 10.26
C ASP A 89 11.40 6.50 10.63
N GLU A 90 10.95 7.61 10.04
CA GLU A 90 11.40 8.95 10.43
C GLU A 90 10.98 9.28 11.88
N LEU A 91 9.74 8.97 12.25
CA LEU A 91 9.24 9.16 13.61
C LEU A 91 10.02 8.31 14.62
N ARG A 92 10.31 7.05 14.29
CA ARG A 92 11.16 6.17 15.12
C ARG A 92 12.53 6.80 15.35
N GLY A 93 13.21 7.22 14.29
CA GLY A 93 14.53 7.85 14.43
C GLY A 93 14.49 9.17 15.23
N ARG A 94 13.38 9.92 15.15
CA ARG A 94 13.18 11.12 15.99
C ARG A 94 13.00 10.76 17.46
N ILE A 95 12.26 9.70 17.77
CA ILE A 95 12.07 9.19 19.13
C ILE A 95 13.41 8.73 19.71
N ASP A 96 14.19 7.95 18.96
CA ASP A 96 15.48 7.44 19.42
C ASP A 96 16.44 8.57 19.82
N ARG A 97 16.49 9.65 19.03
CA ARG A 97 17.31 10.84 19.35
C ARG A 97 16.82 11.57 20.60
N LEU A 98 15.51 11.68 20.79
CA LEU A 98 14.93 12.27 21.99
C LEU A 98 15.26 11.44 23.23
N GLU A 99 15.16 10.11 23.14
CA GLU A 99 15.52 9.22 24.23
C GLU A 99 17.00 9.34 24.59
N GLN A 100 17.89 9.41 23.60
CA GLN A 100 19.33 9.60 23.83
C GLN A 100 19.61 10.95 24.51
N ALA A 101 18.98 12.04 24.05
CA ALA A 101 19.14 13.36 24.65
C ALA A 101 18.65 13.39 26.12
N LEU A 102 17.55 12.71 26.42
CA LEU A 102 17.02 12.61 27.79
C LEU A 102 17.94 11.80 28.71
N ARG A 103 18.56 10.72 28.20
CA ARG A 103 19.54 9.93 28.97
C ARG A 103 20.78 10.76 29.29
N ALA A 104 21.37 11.40 28.28
CA ALA A 104 22.55 12.25 28.45
C ALA A 104 22.29 13.39 29.46
N ARG A 105 21.11 14.01 29.41
CA ARG A 105 20.73 15.07 30.36
C ARG A 105 20.64 14.56 31.80
N ARG A 106 20.05 13.38 32.03
CA ARG A 106 19.98 12.78 33.38
C ARG A 106 21.36 12.45 33.91
N GLU A 107 22.24 11.91 33.08
CA GLU A 107 23.63 11.61 33.47
C GLU A 107 24.40 12.88 33.87
N THR A 108 24.16 14.02 33.20
CA THR A 108 24.76 15.31 33.59
C THR A 108 24.18 15.87 34.89
N GLU A 109 22.90 15.61 35.16
CA GLU A 109 22.23 16.04 36.40
C GLU A 109 22.74 15.20 37.60
N ASP A 110 22.86 13.88 37.46
CA ASP A 110 23.35 12.96 38.51
C ASP A 110 24.86 13.10 38.80
N SER A 111 25.64 13.68 37.88
CA SER A 111 27.09 13.92 38.08
C SER A 111 27.40 15.30 38.68
N SER A 112 26.38 16.13 38.86
CA SER A 112 26.50 17.48 39.42
C SER A 112 26.09 17.58 40.91
N ASP A 113 25.65 16.46 41.51
CA ASP A 113 25.27 16.28 42.93
C ASP A 113 26.30 15.40 43.66
#